data_AF-A0A7S3NMC0-F1
#
_entry.id   AF-A0A7S3NMC0-F1
#
_cell.length_a   1.000
_cell.length_b   1.000
_cell.length_c   1.000
_cell.angle_alpha   90.00
_cell.angle_beta   90.00
_cell.angle_gamma   90.00
#
_symmetry.space_group_name_H-M   'P 1'
#
loop_
_entity.id
_entity.type
_entity.pdbx_description
1 polymer ?
#
loop_
_entity_poly.entity_id
_entity_poly.type
_entity_poly.pdbx_seq_one_letter_code
_entity_poly.pdbx_strand_id
1 'polypeptide(L)'
;MRGGSMLTLALALLDLTLALALDKTHYLVQRRSALNVFATFVIVPVPVVARNLPEETGASGNQRGLSSALVPIVQMRESIDRARKSIPDITQVQSILHDDLPKSERDFKRTFDEFSDAVSYKQRFLDSNAFLVYYTKGYDGPNRPSIEQDVNLRQTNQYGARNDAWNALDDARAEVTYLLENSDSDTADLQKYLASTVAAFDTYLSLVPQEVLAEANQLLLR
;
A
#
# COMPACT_ATOMS: atom_id res chain seq x y z
N MET A 1 -8.52 40.36 -90.27
CA MET A 1 -7.62 41.43 -89.78
C MET A 1 -7.38 41.22 -88.30
N ARG A 2 -6.08 41.11 -87.92
CA ARG A 2 -5.45 41.31 -86.60
C ARG A 2 -5.99 40.42 -85.45
N GLY A 3 -5.21 39.49 -84.90
CA GLY A 3 -3.87 39.69 -84.31
C GLY A 3 -4.10 40.32 -82.93
N GLY A 4 -4.07 39.57 -81.83
CA GLY A 4 -2.85 38.99 -81.26
C GLY A 4 -2.58 39.73 -79.95
N SER A 5 -2.94 39.13 -78.82
CA SER A 5 -2.50 39.59 -77.49
C SER A 5 -2.14 38.36 -76.64
N MET A 6 -1.11 37.64 -77.09
CA MET A 6 -0.32 36.73 -76.27
C MET A 6 0.78 37.52 -75.52
N LEU A 7 0.42 38.63 -74.88
CA LEU A 7 1.40 39.50 -74.21
C LEU A 7 1.00 39.91 -72.77
N THR A 8 -0.13 39.42 -72.28
CA THR A 8 -0.57 39.63 -70.88
C THR A 8 -0.44 38.40 -69.99
N LEU A 9 -0.07 37.23 -70.52
CA LEU A 9 0.16 36.02 -69.72
C LEU A 9 1.65 35.72 -69.45
N ALA A 10 2.58 36.41 -70.11
CA ALA A 10 4.02 36.16 -69.98
C ALA A 10 4.70 36.96 -68.85
N LEU A 11 4.08 38.02 -68.30
CA LEU A 11 4.65 38.76 -67.16
C LEU A 11 4.25 38.19 -65.79
N ALA A 12 3.13 37.47 -65.67
CA ALA A 12 2.72 36.91 -64.38
C ALA A 12 3.46 35.62 -64.00
N LEU A 13 4.18 35.00 -64.94
CA LEU A 13 4.97 33.79 -64.69
C LEU A 13 6.44 34.06 -64.34
N LEU A 14 6.93 35.30 -64.50
CA LEU A 14 8.32 35.64 -64.15
C LEU A 14 8.47 36.07 -62.67
N ASP A 15 7.44 36.67 -62.08
CA ASP A 15 7.47 37.12 -60.67
C ASP A 15 7.27 35.99 -59.65
N LEU A 16 6.65 34.87 -60.04
CA LEU A 16 6.50 33.72 -59.13
C LEU A 16 7.76 32.83 -59.08
N THR A 17 8.63 32.91 -60.09
CA THR A 17 9.88 32.13 -60.12
C THR A 17 11.04 32.80 -59.40
N LEU A 18 11.02 34.11 -59.15
CA LEU A 18 12.08 34.77 -58.38
C LEU A 18 11.84 34.75 -56.85
N ALA A 19 10.59 34.59 -56.41
CA ALA A 19 10.25 34.49 -54.99
C ALA A 19 10.53 33.09 -54.39
N LEU A 20 10.80 32.08 -55.22
CA LEU A 20 11.12 30.71 -54.78
C LEU A 20 12.62 30.38 -54.77
N ALA A 21 13.48 31.33 -55.15
CA ALA A 21 14.93 31.12 -55.24
C ALA A 21 15.76 31.86 -54.17
N LEU A 22 15.13 32.67 -53.31
CA LEU A 22 15.83 33.46 -52.28
C LEU A 22 15.63 32.96 -50.84
N ASP A 23 14.99 31.81 -50.65
CA ASP A 23 14.83 31.20 -49.32
C ASP A 23 15.42 29.78 -49.24
N LYS A 24 16.53 29.54 -49.94
CA LYS A 24 17.27 28.27 -49.88
C LYS A 24 18.72 28.39 -49.41
N THR A 25 19.19 29.60 -49.09
CA THR A 25 20.57 29.83 -48.63
C THR A 25 20.69 30.17 -47.15
N HIS A 26 19.58 30.32 -46.42
CA HIS A 26 19.62 30.51 -44.96
C HIS A 26 19.30 29.27 -44.12
N TYR A 27 19.08 28.11 -44.75
CA TYR A 27 18.73 26.86 -44.05
C TYR A 27 19.83 25.78 -44.09
N LEU A 28 21.09 26.16 -44.33
CA LEU A 28 22.22 25.22 -44.40
C LEU A 28 23.45 25.61 -43.57
N VAL A 29 23.31 26.47 -42.55
CA VAL A 29 24.41 26.79 -41.60
C VAL A 29 23.99 26.67 -40.12
N GLN A 30 22.96 25.88 -39.81
CA GLN A 30 22.61 25.52 -38.41
C GLN A 30 22.70 24.01 -38.15
N ARG A 31 23.64 23.34 -38.82
CA ARG A 31 23.83 21.88 -38.76
C ARG A 31 25.15 21.45 -38.10
N ARG A 32 25.60 22.19 -37.09
CA ARG A 32 26.68 21.77 -36.17
C ARG A 32 26.49 22.41 -34.80
N SER A 33 25.56 21.88 -34.01
CA SER A 33 25.52 21.91 -32.52
C SER A 33 24.19 21.34 -32.03
N ALA A 34 23.88 20.11 -32.40
CA ALA A 34 22.87 19.33 -31.69
C ALA A 34 23.56 18.01 -31.35
N LEU A 35 24.41 18.08 -30.33
CA LEU A 35 24.90 16.90 -29.65
C LEU A 35 23.67 16.05 -29.30
N ASN A 36 23.66 14.84 -29.84
CA ASN A 36 22.80 13.75 -29.40
C ASN A 36 23.00 13.54 -27.90
N VAL A 37 22.21 14.23 -27.10
CA VAL A 37 21.87 13.77 -25.75
C VAL A 37 20.63 12.91 -25.93
N PHE A 38 20.82 11.70 -26.43
CA PHE A 38 19.88 10.63 -26.12
C PHE A 38 20.04 10.38 -24.62
N ALA A 39 19.32 11.15 -23.82
CA ALA A 39 19.04 10.76 -22.46
C ALA A 39 18.21 9.49 -22.58
N THR A 40 18.88 8.35 -22.45
CA THR A 40 18.24 7.08 -22.17
C THR A 40 17.53 7.26 -20.85
N PHE A 41 16.29 7.75 -20.89
CA PHE A 41 15.39 7.62 -19.76
C PHE A 41 15.19 6.13 -19.60
N VAL A 42 16.00 5.54 -18.71
CA VAL A 42 15.65 4.29 -18.07
C VAL A 42 14.37 4.62 -17.33
N ILE A 43 13.24 4.42 -18.00
CA ILE A 43 11.95 4.33 -17.34
C ILE A 43 12.07 3.05 -16.53
N VAL A 44 12.61 3.17 -15.31
CA VAL A 44 12.50 2.11 -14.32
C VAL A 44 11.00 1.96 -14.13
N PRO A 45 10.40 0.80 -14.47
CA PRO A 45 9.00 0.59 -14.17
C PRO A 45 8.87 0.75 -12.67
N VAL A 46 8.24 1.85 -12.23
CA VAL A 46 7.83 1.96 -10.84
C VAL A 46 6.80 0.85 -10.71
N PRO A 47 7.05 -0.20 -9.91
CA PRO A 47 6.05 -1.21 -9.70
C PRO A 47 4.83 -0.47 -9.16
N VAL A 48 3.72 -0.52 -9.90
CA VAL A 48 2.44 0.02 -9.43
C VAL A 48 1.98 -0.94 -8.34
N VAL A 49 2.51 -0.73 -7.15
CA VAL A 49 2.13 -1.47 -5.97
C VAL A 49 0.78 -0.92 -5.56
N ALA A 50 -0.24 -1.75 -5.71
CA ALA A 50 -1.59 -1.42 -5.27
C ALA A 50 -1.59 -1.16 -3.75
N ARG A 51 -1.72 0.10 -3.31
CA ARG A 51 -1.79 0.50 -1.88
C ARG A 51 -3.24 0.57 -1.38
N ASN A 52 -3.52 0.08 -0.17
CA ASN A 52 -4.89 0.07 0.39
C ASN A 52 -5.43 1.48 0.66
N LEU A 53 -4.54 2.41 1.01
CA LEU A 53 -4.85 3.80 1.33
C LEU A 53 -3.76 4.72 0.74
N PRO A 54 -4.05 6.01 0.50
CA PRO A 54 -3.03 7.04 0.25
C PRO A 54 -1.96 7.06 1.35
N GLU A 55 -0.73 7.45 1.02
CA GLU A 55 0.38 7.51 1.99
C GLU A 55 0.11 8.48 3.14
N GLU A 56 -0.69 9.52 2.88
CA GLU A 56 -1.13 10.49 3.89
C GLU A 56 -2.05 9.88 4.96
N THR A 57 -2.72 8.76 4.65
CA THR A 57 -3.75 8.17 5.52
C THR A 57 -3.53 6.69 5.84
N GLY A 58 -2.52 6.06 5.26
CA GLY A 58 -2.20 4.64 5.41
C GLY A 58 -0.72 4.34 5.58
N ALA A 59 -0.36 3.06 5.45
CA ALA A 59 1.04 2.64 5.45
C ALA A 59 1.74 3.09 4.16
N SER A 60 3.02 3.46 4.27
CA SER A 60 3.84 3.82 3.11
C SER A 60 4.08 2.59 2.22
N GLY A 61 4.20 1.43 2.88
CA GLY A 61 4.51 0.15 2.26
C GLY A 61 5.96 0.05 1.76
N ASN A 62 6.82 1.01 2.13
CA ASN A 62 8.22 1.05 1.73
C ASN A 62 9.05 0.01 2.49
N GLN A 63 8.56 -0.48 3.63
CA GLN A 63 9.24 -1.47 4.45
C GLN A 63 8.59 -2.86 4.42
N ARG A 64 7.82 -3.15 3.37
CA ARG A 64 7.13 -4.44 3.26
C ARG A 64 8.08 -5.61 3.22
N GLY A 65 7.77 -6.63 4.01
CA GLY A 65 8.61 -7.81 4.17
C GLY A 65 9.96 -7.56 4.83
N LEU A 66 10.28 -6.32 5.25
CA LEU A 66 11.50 -6.01 5.98
C LEU A 66 11.30 -6.27 7.48
N SER A 67 12.36 -6.76 8.13
CA SER A 67 12.40 -6.99 9.58
C SER A 67 12.19 -5.70 10.39
N SER A 68 12.62 -4.55 9.87
CA SER A 68 12.40 -3.25 10.52
C SER A 68 10.92 -2.91 10.73
N ALA A 69 10.05 -3.31 9.81
CA ALA A 69 8.60 -3.08 9.92
C ALA A 69 7.92 -4.02 10.93
N LEU A 70 8.55 -5.15 11.28
CA LEU A 70 8.04 -6.07 12.31
C LEU A 70 8.39 -5.63 13.73
N VAL A 71 9.49 -4.92 13.92
CA VAL A 71 9.95 -4.42 15.22
C VAL A 71 8.80 -3.81 16.05
N PRO A 72 8.01 -2.84 15.53
CA PRO A 72 6.91 -2.28 16.30
C PRO A 72 5.78 -3.29 16.60
N ILE A 73 5.55 -4.28 15.73
CA ILE A 73 4.55 -5.34 15.97
C ILE A 73 4.99 -6.25 17.12
N VAL A 74 6.27 -6.63 17.15
CA VAL A 74 6.83 -7.44 18.23
C VAL A 74 6.83 -6.66 19.56
N GLN A 75 7.17 -5.36 19.54
CA GLN A 75 7.08 -4.51 20.74
C GLN A 75 5.66 -4.43 21.29
N MET A 76 4.66 -4.25 20.42
CA MET A 76 3.26 -4.25 20.85
C MET A 76 2.90 -5.58 21.51
N ARG A 77 3.31 -6.72 20.93
CA ARG A 77 3.08 -8.05 21.53
C ARG A 77 3.71 -8.17 22.92
N GLU A 78 4.95 -7.72 23.10
CA GLU A 78 5.63 -7.72 24.40
C GLU A 78 4.93 -6.82 25.42
N SER A 79 4.45 -5.64 25.00
CA SER A 79 3.66 -4.75 25.85
C SER A 79 2.36 -5.41 26.31
N ILE A 80 1.64 -6.13 25.44
CA ILE A 80 0.44 -6.88 25.85
C ILE A 80 0.79 -7.98 26.87
N ASP A 81 1.89 -8.70 26.66
CA ASP A 81 2.31 -9.74 27.63
C ASP A 81 2.74 -9.14 28.97
N ARG A 82 3.37 -7.95 28.97
CA ARG A 82 3.63 -7.19 30.20
C ARG A 82 2.34 -6.77 30.89
N ALA A 83 1.38 -6.21 30.15
CA ALA A 83 0.07 -5.83 30.68
C ALA A 83 -0.62 -7.04 31.34
N ARG A 84 -0.61 -8.21 30.68
CA ARG A 84 -1.19 -9.43 31.24
C ARG A 84 -0.52 -9.87 32.55
N LYS A 85 0.81 -9.75 32.66
CA LYS A 85 1.57 -10.08 33.88
C LYS A 85 1.40 -9.07 35.01
N SER A 86 0.96 -7.85 34.70
CA SER A 86 0.71 -6.80 35.69
C SER A 86 -0.61 -6.97 36.44
N ILE A 87 -1.52 -7.84 35.99
CA ILE A 87 -2.75 -8.14 36.74
C ILE A 87 -2.39 -8.72 38.12
N PRO A 88 -2.99 -8.23 39.23
CA PRO A 88 -4.21 -7.41 39.30
C PRO A 88 -4.02 -5.87 39.34
N ASP A 89 -2.83 -5.32 39.09
CA ASP A 89 -2.60 -3.87 39.08
C ASP A 89 -3.21 -3.21 37.83
N ILE A 90 -4.49 -2.85 37.90
CA ILE A 90 -5.26 -2.29 36.78
C ILE A 90 -4.70 -0.93 36.32
N THR A 91 -4.15 -0.12 37.23
CA THR A 91 -3.53 1.17 36.88
C THR A 91 -2.29 0.93 36.02
N GLN A 92 -1.47 -0.07 36.36
CA GLN A 92 -0.32 -0.45 35.55
C GLN A 92 -0.74 -1.06 34.20
N VAL A 93 -1.80 -1.87 34.18
CA VAL A 93 -2.36 -2.38 32.91
C VAL A 93 -2.78 -1.21 32.02
N GLN A 94 -3.51 -0.23 32.57
CA GLN A 94 -3.97 0.94 31.83
C GLN A 94 -2.81 1.72 31.21
N SER A 95 -1.76 2.01 31.98
CA SER A 95 -0.62 2.77 31.46
C SER A 95 0.05 2.05 30.30
N ILE A 96 0.27 0.74 30.39
CA ILE A 96 0.83 -0.06 29.30
C ILE A 96 -0.07 -0.01 28.06
N LEU A 97 -1.39 -0.20 28.22
CA LEU A 97 -2.31 -0.22 27.09
C LEU A 97 -2.51 1.16 26.42
N HIS A 98 -2.24 2.26 27.13
CA HIS A 98 -2.38 3.63 26.62
C HIS A 98 -1.08 4.23 26.10
N ASP A 99 0.05 3.96 26.75
CA ASP A 99 1.33 4.61 26.46
C ASP A 99 2.16 3.82 25.46
N ASP A 100 2.14 2.48 25.57
CA ASP A 100 2.99 1.61 24.74
C ASP A 100 2.30 1.16 23.44
N LEU A 101 1.00 1.45 23.26
CA LEU A 101 0.20 0.95 22.15
C LEU A 101 -0.54 2.06 21.38
N PRO A 102 -0.80 1.86 20.06
CA PRO A 102 -1.60 2.80 19.27
C PRO A 102 -3.02 3.00 19.82
N LYS A 103 -3.44 4.25 19.98
CA LYS A 103 -4.74 4.62 20.57
C LYS A 103 -5.91 4.52 19.60
N SER A 104 -5.64 4.46 18.29
CA SER A 104 -6.66 4.40 17.25
C SER A 104 -6.49 3.15 16.39
N GLU A 105 -7.62 2.62 15.91
CA GLU A 105 -7.66 1.47 15.01
C GLU A 105 -6.82 1.71 13.76
N ARG A 106 -6.92 2.92 13.20
CA ARG A 106 -6.17 3.33 12.02
C ARG A 106 -4.67 3.23 12.25
N ASP A 107 -4.17 3.81 13.35
CA ASP A 107 -2.73 3.83 13.61
C ASP A 107 -2.21 2.44 13.96
N PHE A 108 -3.02 1.63 14.66
CA PHE A 108 -2.74 0.22 14.90
C PHE A 108 -2.61 -0.55 13.58
N LYS A 109 -3.65 -0.53 12.74
CA LYS A 109 -3.66 -1.27 11.48
C LYS A 109 -2.58 -0.79 10.52
N ARG A 110 -2.26 0.51 10.52
CA ARG A 110 -1.16 1.09 9.73
C ARG A 110 0.19 0.43 10.06
N THR A 111 0.48 0.14 11.33
CA THR A 111 1.71 -0.53 11.74
C THR A 111 1.82 -1.93 11.11
N PHE A 112 0.72 -2.68 11.09
CA PHE A 112 0.67 -4.01 10.46
C PHE A 112 0.75 -3.94 8.93
N ASP A 113 0.09 -2.95 8.33
CA ASP A 113 0.03 -2.77 6.89
C ASP A 113 1.37 -2.32 6.28
N GLU A 114 2.27 -1.76 7.09
CA GLU A 114 3.63 -1.42 6.66
C GLU A 114 4.46 -2.68 6.39
N PHE A 115 4.26 -3.75 7.17
CA PHE A 115 4.90 -5.04 6.92
C PHE A 115 4.14 -5.89 5.89
N SER A 116 2.81 -5.92 5.97
CA SER A 116 1.94 -6.83 5.21
C SER A 116 2.04 -6.65 3.70
N ASP A 117 1.76 -7.72 2.96
CA ASP A 117 1.68 -7.67 1.50
C ASP A 117 0.65 -6.63 1.02
N ALA A 118 0.88 -6.05 -0.16
CA ALA A 118 -0.10 -5.20 -0.83
C ALA A 118 -1.34 -6.00 -1.24
N VAL A 119 -2.54 -5.46 -1.08
CA VAL A 119 -3.73 -6.05 -1.71
C VAL A 119 -3.50 -6.05 -3.21
N SER A 120 -3.51 -7.23 -3.81
CA SER A 120 -3.25 -7.36 -5.25
C SER A 120 -4.31 -6.58 -6.03
N TYR A 121 -3.95 -6.11 -7.23
CA TYR A 121 -4.92 -5.46 -8.11
C TYR A 121 -6.14 -6.35 -8.35
N LYS A 122 -5.92 -7.66 -8.52
CA LYS A 122 -6.97 -8.68 -8.66
C LYS A 122 -7.90 -8.68 -7.45
N GLN A 123 -7.36 -8.71 -6.23
CA GLN A 123 -8.16 -8.67 -5.01
C GLN A 123 -8.98 -7.38 -4.91
N ARG A 124 -8.36 -6.22 -5.17
CA ARG A 124 -9.08 -4.93 -5.16
C ARG A 124 -10.20 -4.88 -6.19
N PHE A 125 -9.96 -5.43 -7.39
CA PHE A 125 -10.97 -5.53 -8.43
C PHE A 125 -12.13 -6.41 -7.97
N LEU A 126 -11.84 -7.57 -7.36
CA LEU A 126 -12.85 -8.44 -6.77
C LEU A 126 -13.66 -7.73 -5.68
N ASP A 127 -12.99 -7.01 -4.77
CA ASP A 127 -13.62 -6.29 -3.66
C ASP A 127 -14.49 -5.12 -4.16
N SER A 128 -13.98 -4.33 -5.12
CA SER A 128 -14.69 -3.17 -5.68
C SER A 128 -15.87 -3.57 -6.58
N ASN A 129 -15.80 -4.76 -7.17
CA ASN A 129 -16.83 -5.32 -8.06
C ASN A 129 -17.51 -6.54 -7.44
N ALA A 130 -17.57 -6.62 -6.10
CA ALA A 130 -18.11 -7.78 -5.39
C ALA A 130 -19.54 -8.14 -5.85
N PHE A 131 -20.34 -7.14 -6.22
CA PHE A 131 -21.65 -7.34 -6.86
C PHE A 131 -21.54 -8.11 -8.18
N LEU A 132 -20.70 -7.68 -9.11
CA LEU A 132 -20.47 -8.36 -10.39
C LEU A 132 -19.95 -9.78 -10.18
N VAL A 133 -18.94 -9.95 -9.34
CA VAL A 133 -18.35 -11.27 -9.03
C VAL A 133 -19.40 -12.23 -8.47
N TYR A 134 -20.28 -11.77 -7.58
CA TYR A 134 -21.34 -12.57 -6.99
C TYR A 134 -22.38 -13.06 -8.01
N TYR A 135 -22.76 -12.20 -8.98
CA TYR A 135 -23.71 -12.57 -10.03
C TYR A 135 -23.08 -13.31 -11.20
N THR A 136 -21.77 -13.17 -11.42
CA THR A 136 -21.03 -13.86 -12.48
C THR A 136 -20.34 -15.12 -12.02
N LYS A 137 -20.66 -15.68 -10.83
CA LYS A 137 -20.07 -16.91 -10.24
C LYS A 137 -20.01 -18.16 -11.15
N GLY A 138 -20.49 -18.10 -12.39
CA GLY A 138 -20.34 -19.14 -13.41
C GLY A 138 -19.98 -18.65 -14.82
N TYR A 139 -19.66 -17.37 -15.02
CA TYR A 139 -19.38 -16.79 -16.34
C TYR A 139 -17.89 -16.57 -16.63
N ASP A 140 -17.01 -17.35 -15.99
CA ASP A 140 -15.60 -17.43 -16.43
C ASP A 140 -15.49 -18.14 -17.81
N GLY A 141 -16.55 -18.81 -18.26
CA GLY A 141 -16.60 -19.55 -19.52
C GLY A 141 -15.97 -20.94 -19.39
N PRO A 142 -16.35 -21.90 -20.24
CA PRO A 142 -15.80 -23.25 -20.18
C PRO A 142 -14.28 -23.22 -20.35
N ASN A 143 -13.57 -23.95 -19.46
CA ASN A 143 -12.10 -24.06 -19.40
C ASN A 143 -11.31 -22.83 -18.91
N ARG A 144 -11.91 -21.86 -18.22
CA ARG A 144 -11.15 -20.82 -17.52
C ARG A 144 -11.00 -21.11 -16.02
N PRO A 145 -9.81 -20.90 -15.43
CA PRO A 145 -9.63 -21.05 -13.99
C PRO A 145 -10.46 -19.99 -13.25
N SER A 146 -10.99 -20.38 -12.09
CA SER A 146 -11.83 -19.49 -11.29
C SER A 146 -11.06 -18.23 -10.90
N ILE A 147 -11.69 -17.07 -11.04
CA ILE A 147 -11.06 -15.81 -10.62
C ILE A 147 -10.75 -15.79 -9.11
N GLU A 148 -11.41 -16.62 -8.30
CA GLU A 148 -11.22 -16.74 -6.85
C GLU A 148 -10.03 -17.65 -6.45
N GLN A 149 -9.42 -18.40 -7.39
CA GLN A 149 -8.36 -19.37 -7.07
C GLN A 149 -7.00 -18.75 -6.72
N ASP A 150 -6.77 -17.45 -6.98
CA ASP A 150 -5.48 -16.76 -6.71
C ASP A 150 -5.55 -15.73 -5.57
N VAL A 151 -6.41 -15.93 -4.56
CA VAL A 151 -6.39 -15.05 -3.39
C VAL A 151 -5.15 -15.37 -2.55
N ASN A 152 -4.37 -14.34 -2.17
CA ASN A 152 -3.19 -14.50 -1.34
C ASN A 152 -3.61 -14.90 0.10
N LEU A 153 -3.71 -16.21 0.35
CA LEU A 153 -4.15 -16.77 1.63
C LEU A 153 -3.35 -16.25 2.82
N ARG A 154 -2.04 -16.04 2.66
CA ARG A 154 -1.18 -15.48 3.71
C ARG A 154 -1.65 -14.09 4.10
N GLN A 155 -1.88 -13.22 3.11
CA GLN A 155 -2.38 -11.87 3.35
C GLN A 155 -3.76 -11.86 4.00
N THR A 156 -4.69 -12.69 3.52
CA THR A 156 -6.03 -12.80 4.12
C THR A 156 -5.94 -13.17 5.60
N ASN A 157 -5.10 -14.17 5.92
CA ASN A 157 -4.90 -14.61 7.30
C ASN A 157 -4.20 -13.53 8.16
N GLN A 158 -3.25 -12.79 7.58
CA GLN A 158 -2.59 -11.66 8.25
C GLN A 158 -3.58 -10.55 8.60
N TYR A 159 -4.47 -10.17 7.68
CA TYR A 159 -5.48 -9.17 7.96
C TYR A 159 -6.55 -9.66 8.95
N GLY A 160 -6.91 -10.93 8.91
CA GLY A 160 -7.77 -11.57 9.91
C GLY A 160 -7.16 -11.45 11.32
N ALA A 161 -5.95 -11.98 11.50
CA ALA A 161 -5.25 -11.94 12.79
C ALA A 161 -5.02 -10.50 13.30
N ARG A 162 -4.70 -9.56 12.41
CA ARG A 162 -4.61 -8.13 12.74
C ARG A 162 -5.94 -7.56 13.27
N ASN A 163 -7.05 -7.88 12.61
CA ASN A 163 -8.37 -7.39 13.04
C ASN A 163 -8.78 -8.01 14.38
N ASP A 164 -8.54 -9.32 14.56
CA ASP A 164 -8.82 -10.02 15.81
C ASP A 164 -8.00 -9.44 16.97
N ALA A 165 -6.73 -9.12 16.72
CA ALA A 165 -5.86 -8.46 17.70
C ALA A 165 -6.38 -7.07 18.10
N TRP A 166 -6.85 -6.28 17.13
CA TRP A 166 -7.43 -4.96 17.42
C TRP A 166 -8.71 -5.08 18.26
N ASN A 167 -9.65 -5.94 17.84
CA ASN A 167 -10.93 -6.10 18.54
C ASN A 167 -10.70 -6.55 19.99
N ALA A 168 -9.85 -7.56 20.21
CA ALA A 168 -9.52 -8.03 21.56
C ALA A 168 -8.79 -6.98 22.40
N LEU A 169 -7.95 -6.14 21.78
CA LEU A 169 -7.30 -5.02 22.47
C LEU A 169 -8.30 -3.94 22.87
N ASP A 170 -9.26 -3.62 21.98
CA ASP A 170 -10.30 -2.64 22.25
C ASP A 170 -11.21 -3.12 23.40
N ASP A 171 -11.60 -4.39 23.38
CA ASP A 171 -12.34 -5.03 24.49
C ASP A 171 -11.55 -4.98 25.80
N ALA A 172 -10.23 -5.25 25.76
CA ALA A 172 -9.36 -5.15 26.94
C ALA A 172 -9.30 -3.71 27.49
N ARG A 173 -9.28 -2.69 26.64
CA ARG A 173 -9.29 -1.27 27.06
C ARG A 173 -10.63 -0.86 27.66
N ALA A 174 -11.73 -1.32 27.09
CA ALA A 174 -13.06 -1.12 27.64
C ALA A 174 -13.17 -1.76 29.04
N GLU A 175 -12.66 -2.98 29.19
CA GLU A 175 -12.67 -3.69 30.46
C GLU A 175 -11.79 -3.02 31.52
N VAL A 176 -10.60 -2.53 31.17
CA VAL A 176 -9.76 -1.74 32.09
C VAL A 176 -10.52 -0.50 32.59
N THR A 177 -11.22 0.21 31.69
CA THR A 177 -12.03 1.37 32.08
C THR A 177 -13.11 0.97 33.08
N TYR A 178 -13.81 -0.14 32.82
CA TYR A 178 -14.82 -0.68 33.72
C TYR A 178 -14.25 -1.04 35.10
N LEU A 179 -13.11 -1.73 35.15
CA LEU A 179 -12.46 -2.18 36.39
C LEU A 179 -11.91 -1.02 37.23
N LEU A 180 -11.50 0.09 36.60
CA LEU A 180 -11.09 1.29 37.34
C LEU A 180 -12.27 1.99 38.03
N GLU A 181 -13.46 1.91 37.45
CA GLU A 181 -14.70 2.42 38.04
C GLU A 181 -15.30 1.44 39.06
N ASN A 182 -15.01 0.14 38.92
CA ASN A 182 -15.61 -0.95 39.69
C ASN A 182 -14.52 -1.89 40.25
N SER A 183 -13.66 -1.36 41.11
CA SER A 183 -12.43 -2.02 41.60
C SER A 183 -12.61 -3.37 42.30
N ASP A 184 -13.82 -3.68 42.77
CA ASP A 184 -14.13 -4.94 43.45
C ASP A 184 -14.54 -6.06 42.47
N SER A 185 -14.60 -5.78 41.16
CA SER A 185 -14.97 -6.75 40.12
C SER A 185 -13.82 -7.70 39.79
N ASP A 186 -14.14 -8.89 39.28
CA ASP A 186 -13.15 -9.89 38.87
C ASP A 186 -12.41 -9.47 37.58
N THR A 187 -11.15 -9.90 37.45
CA THR A 187 -10.27 -9.61 36.31
C THR A 187 -10.30 -10.67 35.21
N ALA A 188 -11.19 -11.67 35.31
CA ALA A 188 -11.24 -12.79 34.37
C ALA A 188 -11.48 -12.37 32.91
N ASP A 189 -12.38 -11.41 32.66
CA ASP A 189 -12.64 -10.91 31.31
C ASP A 189 -11.44 -10.15 30.75
N LEU A 190 -10.78 -9.32 31.58
CA LEU A 190 -9.53 -8.65 31.19
C LEU A 190 -8.44 -9.66 30.82
N GLN A 191 -8.24 -10.70 31.64
CA GLN A 191 -7.28 -11.77 31.34
C GLN A 191 -7.61 -12.46 30.01
N LYS A 192 -8.89 -12.75 29.75
CA LYS A 192 -9.37 -13.36 28.52
C LYS A 192 -9.10 -12.47 27.30
N TYR A 193 -9.39 -11.17 27.37
CA TYR A 193 -9.17 -10.24 26.26
C TYR A 193 -7.67 -10.06 25.97
N LEU A 194 -6.83 -9.91 26.99
CA LEU A 194 -5.38 -9.85 26.81
C LEU A 194 -4.81 -11.15 26.25
N ALA A 195 -5.27 -12.31 26.72
CA ALA A 195 -4.86 -13.60 26.17
C ALA A 195 -5.27 -13.77 24.71
N SER A 196 -6.49 -13.34 24.35
CA SER A 196 -6.98 -13.35 22.97
C SER A 196 -6.16 -12.42 22.07
N THR A 197 -5.78 -11.25 22.59
CA THR A 197 -4.88 -10.32 21.90
C THR A 197 -3.53 -10.97 21.63
N VAL A 198 -2.88 -11.57 22.64
CA VAL A 198 -1.61 -12.30 22.46
C VAL A 198 -1.75 -13.41 21.42
N ALA A 199 -2.80 -14.21 21.49
CA ALA A 199 -3.03 -15.30 20.54
C ALA A 199 -3.19 -14.81 19.09
N ALA A 200 -3.85 -13.67 18.88
CA ALA A 200 -3.98 -13.05 17.57
C ALA A 200 -2.64 -12.51 17.04
N PHE A 201 -1.83 -11.89 17.91
CA PHE A 201 -0.45 -11.49 17.55
C PHE A 201 0.42 -12.70 17.20
N ASP A 202 0.38 -13.75 18.00
CA ASP A 202 1.17 -14.97 17.77
C ASP A 202 0.71 -15.66 16.46
N THR A 203 -0.59 -15.64 16.15
CA THR A 203 -1.13 -16.09 14.86
C THR A 203 -0.58 -15.26 13.71
N TYR A 204 -0.60 -13.93 13.82
CA TYR A 204 -0.04 -13.05 12.79
C TYR A 204 1.46 -13.31 12.56
N LEU A 205 2.24 -13.39 13.64
CA LEU A 205 3.69 -13.62 13.57
C LEU A 205 4.05 -15.02 13.06
N SER A 206 3.18 -16.01 13.24
CA SER A 206 3.38 -17.35 12.67
C SER A 206 3.33 -17.38 11.13
N LEU A 207 2.68 -16.38 10.52
CA LEU A 207 2.55 -16.23 9.06
C LEU A 207 3.76 -15.50 8.44
N VAL A 208 4.64 -14.95 9.29
CA VAL A 208 5.86 -14.24 8.89
C VAL A 208 6.98 -15.25 8.61
N PRO A 209 7.80 -15.05 7.57
CA PRO A 209 9.00 -15.88 7.38
C PRO A 209 9.91 -15.83 8.62
N GLN A 210 10.29 -17.00 9.13
CA GLN A 210 11.02 -17.12 10.40
C GLN A 210 12.36 -16.35 10.42
N GLU A 211 13.04 -16.28 9.27
CA GLU A 211 14.28 -15.52 9.11
C GLU A 211 14.08 -14.02 9.41
N VAL A 212 12.98 -13.45 8.90
CA VAL A 212 12.65 -12.04 9.06
C VAL A 212 12.22 -11.73 10.51
N LEU A 213 11.48 -12.66 11.14
CA LEU A 213 11.10 -12.55 12.54
C LEU A 213 12.33 -12.64 13.47
N ALA A 214 13.26 -13.54 13.19
CA ALA A 214 14.50 -13.67 13.95
C ALA A 214 15.35 -12.41 13.85
N GLU A 215 15.46 -11.80 12.67
CA GLU A 215 16.17 -10.54 12.48
C GLU A 215 15.49 -9.39 13.25
N ALA A 216 14.15 -9.30 13.21
CA ALA A 216 13.41 -8.29 13.96
C ALA A 216 13.65 -8.41 15.48
N ASN A 217 13.67 -9.63 16.02
CA ASN A 217 14.02 -9.87 17.42
C ASN A 217 15.46 -9.46 17.76
N GLN A 218 16.41 -9.64 16.84
CA GLN A 218 17.78 -9.15 17.05
C GLN A 218 17.86 -7.62 17.06
N LEU A 219 17.07 -6.96 16.21
CA LEU A 219 16.99 -5.49 16.17
C LEU A 219 16.43 -4.91 17.47
N LEU A 220 15.56 -5.63 18.18
CA LEU A 220 15.03 -5.21 19.48
C LEU A 220 16.04 -5.24 20.62
N LEU A 221 17.08 -6.07 20.52
CA LEU A 221 18.09 -6.23 21.56
C LEU A 221 19.25 -5.22 21.44
N ARG A 222 19.25 -4.37 20.40
CA ARG A 222 20.28 -3.38 20.12
C ARG A 222 19.86 -2.00 20.62
#